data_AF-A0A0G1R612-F1
#
_entry.id   AF-A0A0G1R612-F1
#
_cell.length_a   1.000
_cell.length_b   1.000
_cell.length_c   1.000
_cell.angle_alpha   90.00
_cell.angle_beta   90.00
_cell.angle_gamma   90.00
#
_symmetry.space_group_name_H-M   'P 1'
#
loop_
_entity.id
_entity.type
_entity.pdbx_description
1 polymer ?
#
loop_
_entity_poly.entity_id
_entity_poly.type
_entity_poly.pdbx_seq_one_letter_code
_entity_poly.pdbx_strand_id
1 'polypeptide(L)'
;MFFTIVIVIVIVISHSSALAQGLTSPDVAGTGLSDRSLPDTILNVINIALGFMGILAVAVFIYGGYVWMTSGGIPQRIVLAKKILLSAVIGFIIILTSWAIVNFIINGMNGGGGGGGGGGGGGGILPGASSFVRKWVDPYNNEPNVPLCRIVQAGFSDNLSPGTVNSNNVIIKEYCAIINNCDLHDDGAVNTSDSCQGDNYCGYNIATAGVFNVTGKTFEFLPNKEWFDNTQYRIELTGNIQNLSLSEFLVPATSIFTTGATTDNTPPQVLPNISPANGDTDVCLIKPVTVQFSEPMRVSSLQDALTLDSNDPDYASLEIDPISPASLTFDSSIPSSNTAAYFPTVFYAQNQAYNPVLRSGEDVNGNKSLEAPEDLNGNGKLDAIQDACLNSLDGNANGTAQGSPLDDYGDSPSDVTIDPPGDNPAINNYVFTICEWRYQFLS
;
A
#
# COMPACT_ATOMS: atom_id res chain seq x y z
N MET A 1 23.78 -3.59 41.54
CA MET A 1 22.73 -3.43 42.57
C MET A 1 21.53 -2.64 42.06
N PHE A 2 21.72 -1.47 41.42
CA PHE A 2 20.62 -0.72 40.79
C PHE A 2 19.98 -1.46 39.60
N PHE A 3 20.81 -2.06 38.74
CA PHE A 3 20.36 -2.79 37.54
C PHE A 3 19.58 -4.07 37.86
N THR A 4 19.92 -4.74 38.97
CA THR A 4 19.22 -5.93 39.47
C THR A 4 17.87 -5.60 40.11
N ILE A 5 17.72 -4.42 40.72
CA ILE A 5 16.45 -3.97 41.30
C ILE A 5 15.44 -3.60 40.19
N VAL A 6 15.93 -3.00 39.10
CA VAL A 6 15.09 -2.64 37.93
C VAL A 6 14.56 -3.89 37.21
N ILE A 7 15.39 -4.93 37.03
CA ILE A 7 14.97 -6.19 36.39
C ILE A 7 13.93 -6.95 37.23
N VAL A 8 14.08 -6.96 38.57
CA VAL A 8 13.12 -7.62 39.46
C VAL A 8 11.77 -6.89 39.50
N ILE A 9 11.77 -5.54 39.41
CA ILE A 9 10.53 -4.75 39.34
C ILE A 9 9.79 -4.98 38.01
N VAL A 10 10.51 -5.13 36.89
CA VAL A 10 9.90 -5.37 35.57
C VAL A 10 9.28 -6.77 35.47
N ILE A 11 9.86 -7.78 36.13
CA ILE A 11 9.34 -9.16 36.14
C ILE A 11 8.11 -9.32 37.05
N VAL A 12 8.00 -8.52 38.12
CA VAL A 12 6.85 -8.58 39.04
C VAL A 12 5.60 -7.90 38.45
N ILE A 13 5.74 -7.00 37.47
CA ILE A 13 4.61 -6.28 36.86
C ILE A 13 4.04 -7.03 35.63
N SER A 14 4.72 -8.05 35.10
CA SER A 14 4.33 -8.73 33.85
C SER A 14 3.43 -9.97 33.99
N HIS A 15 2.95 -10.31 35.18
CA HIS A 15 2.06 -11.46 35.38
C HIS A 15 0.73 -11.06 36.03
N SER A 16 -0.22 -10.62 35.20
CA SER A 16 -1.67 -10.72 35.42
C SER A 16 -2.40 -10.50 34.10
N SER A 17 -2.73 -11.58 33.39
CA SER A 17 -3.71 -11.53 32.30
C SER A 17 -5.10 -11.40 32.92
N ALA A 18 -5.66 -10.19 32.91
CA ALA A 18 -7.07 -9.96 33.20
C ALA A 18 -7.77 -9.47 31.93
N LEU A 19 -8.74 -10.26 31.46
CA LEU A 19 -9.71 -9.83 30.44
C LEU A 19 -10.46 -8.60 30.96
N ALA A 20 -10.16 -7.42 30.42
CA ALA A 20 -10.94 -6.21 30.68
C ALA A 20 -12.11 -6.15 29.71
N GLN A 21 -13.29 -6.63 30.15
CA GLN A 21 -14.55 -6.19 29.59
C GLN A 21 -14.75 -4.71 29.92
N GLY A 22 -15.27 -3.94 28.96
CA GLY A 22 -15.42 -2.48 29.06
C GLY A 22 -16.01 -2.03 30.39
N LEU A 23 -15.24 -1.26 31.14
CA LEU A 23 -15.69 -0.51 32.30
C LEU A 23 -16.04 0.90 31.84
N THR A 24 -17.34 1.19 31.73
CA THR A 24 -17.81 2.57 31.87
C THR A 24 -17.32 3.07 33.24
N SER A 25 -16.50 4.11 33.25
CA SER A 25 -16.01 4.72 34.48
C SER A 25 -17.21 5.07 35.37
N PRO A 26 -17.35 4.50 36.59
CA PRO A 26 -18.36 4.98 37.51
C PRO A 26 -18.01 6.43 37.83
N ASP A 27 -18.99 7.31 37.68
CA ASP A 27 -18.88 8.72 38.02
C ASP A 27 -18.73 8.83 39.55
N VAL A 28 -17.52 9.14 40.02
CA VAL A 28 -17.23 9.31 41.46
C VAL A 28 -17.12 10.79 41.79
N ALA A 29 -18.14 11.56 41.38
CA ALA A 29 -18.30 12.94 41.81
C ALA A 29 -18.52 12.98 43.35
N GLY A 30 -17.57 13.61 44.07
CA GLY A 30 -17.73 13.95 45.50
C GLY A 30 -16.71 13.35 46.48
N THR A 31 -15.67 12.64 46.02
CA THR A 31 -14.66 12.05 46.93
C THR A 31 -13.42 12.92 47.17
N GLY A 32 -13.31 14.08 46.52
CA GLY A 32 -12.14 14.97 46.66
C GLY A 32 -10.85 14.42 46.04
N LEU A 33 -10.93 13.34 45.27
CA LEU A 33 -9.84 12.83 44.44
C LEU A 33 -9.88 13.49 43.05
N SER A 34 -8.72 13.77 42.46
CA SER A 34 -8.58 14.51 41.20
C SER A 34 -9.19 13.76 40.01
N ASP A 35 -10.06 14.41 39.23
CA ASP A 35 -10.76 13.87 38.03
C ASP A 35 -9.84 13.61 36.81
N ARG A 36 -8.52 13.50 37.01
CA ARG A 36 -7.60 13.23 35.91
C ARG A 36 -7.50 11.73 35.69
N SER A 37 -7.65 11.31 34.43
CA SER A 37 -7.47 9.92 34.05
C SER A 37 -6.08 9.41 34.50
N LEU A 38 -5.99 8.12 34.83
CA LEU A 38 -4.73 7.50 35.25
C LEU A 38 -3.60 7.73 34.22
N PRO A 39 -3.84 7.58 32.90
CA PRO A 39 -2.84 7.87 31.88
C PRO A 39 -2.36 9.33 31.90
N ASP A 40 -3.26 10.31 32.06
CA ASP A 40 -2.89 11.73 32.05
C ASP A 40 -2.05 12.11 33.28
N THR A 41 -2.35 11.51 34.43
CA THR A 41 -1.55 11.71 35.64
C THR A 41 -0.15 11.10 35.48
N ILE A 42 -0.05 9.91 34.89
CA ILE A 42 1.23 9.25 34.62
C ILE A 42 2.07 10.07 33.63
N LEU A 43 1.48 10.55 32.54
CA LEU A 43 2.18 11.39 31.55
C LEU A 43 2.69 12.70 32.16
N ASN A 44 1.92 13.34 33.04
CA ASN A 44 2.35 14.55 33.72
C ASN A 44 3.52 14.30 34.69
N VAL A 45 3.51 13.17 35.40
CA VAL A 45 4.61 12.77 36.28
C VAL A 45 5.88 12.47 35.46
N ILE A 46 5.76 11.79 34.32
CA ILE A 46 6.89 11.51 33.42
C ILE A 46 7.50 12.80 32.87
N ASN A 47 6.67 13.75 32.42
CA ASN A 47 7.16 15.03 31.89
C ASN A 47 7.90 15.86 32.95
N ILE A 48 7.42 15.84 34.20
CA ILE A 48 8.12 16.49 35.32
C ILE A 48 9.48 15.79 35.57
N ALA A 49 9.51 14.46 35.62
CA ALA A 49 10.74 13.70 35.85
C ALA A 49 11.78 13.90 34.72
N LEU A 50 11.35 13.93 33.46
CA LEU A 50 12.22 14.21 32.31
C LEU A 50 12.82 15.62 32.35
N GLY A 51 12.04 16.62 32.80
CA GLY A 51 12.53 17.98 33.01
C GLY A 51 13.68 18.05 34.03
N PHE A 52 13.56 17.35 35.16
CA PHE A 52 14.62 17.28 36.16
C PHE A 52 15.89 16.56 35.65
N MET A 53 15.73 15.50 34.87
CA MET A 53 16.86 14.79 34.26
C MET A 53 17.62 15.66 33.24
N GLY A 54 16.91 16.48 32.45
CA GLY A 54 17.55 17.38 31.49
C GLY A 54 18.44 18.44 32.15
N ILE A 55 18.00 19.01 33.28
CA ILE A 55 18.79 19.98 34.04
C ILE A 55 20.05 19.32 34.61
N LEU A 56 19.94 18.09 35.13
CA LEU A 56 21.09 17.33 35.64
C LEU A 56 22.09 16.99 34.53
N ALA A 57 21.62 16.63 33.33
CA ALA A 57 22.49 16.36 32.18
C ALA A 57 23.36 17.59 31.85
N VAL A 58 22.76 18.79 31.79
CA VAL A 58 23.50 20.04 31.54
C VAL A 58 24.52 20.32 32.64
N ALA A 59 24.18 20.09 33.91
CA ALA A 59 25.12 20.29 35.03
C ALA A 59 26.36 19.39 34.92
N VAL A 60 26.20 18.14 34.48
CA VAL A 60 27.32 17.21 34.28
C VAL A 60 28.19 17.61 33.09
N PHE A 61 27.60 18.12 32.01
CA PHE A 61 28.37 18.66 30.88
C PHE A 61 29.22 19.86 31.28
N ILE A 62 28.66 20.79 32.06
CA ILE A 62 29.39 21.94 32.58
C ILE A 62 30.54 21.49 33.48
N TYR A 63 30.31 20.51 34.36
CA TYR A 63 31.37 19.97 35.22
C TYR A 63 32.49 19.29 34.42
N GLY A 64 32.14 18.44 33.45
CA GLY A 64 33.11 17.78 32.58
C GLY A 64 33.94 18.77 31.75
N GLY A 65 33.29 19.81 31.23
CA GLY A 65 33.95 20.90 30.51
C GLY A 65 34.88 21.71 31.41
N TYR A 66 34.45 22.02 32.63
CA TYR A 66 35.28 22.70 33.62
C TYR A 66 36.55 21.91 33.94
N VAL A 67 36.41 20.62 34.26
CA VAL A 67 37.57 19.75 34.58
C VAL A 67 38.53 19.67 33.39
N TRP A 68 38.02 19.64 32.16
CA TRP A 68 38.85 19.62 30.96
C TRP A 68 39.66 20.92 30.79
N MET A 69 39.01 22.08 30.93
CA MET A 69 39.66 23.39 30.82
C MET A 69 40.69 23.61 31.94
N THR A 70 40.43 23.10 33.15
CA THR A 70 41.36 23.22 34.29
C THR A 70 42.45 22.15 34.34
N SER A 71 42.54 21.25 33.35
CA SER A 71 43.47 20.12 33.40
C SER A 71 44.95 20.51 33.17
N GLY A 72 45.24 21.72 32.69
CA GLY A 72 46.60 22.28 32.64
C GLY A 72 47.65 21.43 31.90
N GLY A 73 47.23 20.52 31.00
CA GLY A 73 48.12 19.61 30.27
C GLY A 73 48.46 18.30 31.00
N ILE A 74 47.95 18.05 32.21
CA ILE A 74 48.17 16.80 32.96
C ILE A 74 47.39 15.66 32.28
N PRO A 75 48.05 14.63 31.72
CA PRO A 75 47.38 13.60 30.92
C PRO A 75 46.25 12.88 31.68
N GLN A 76 46.45 12.60 32.97
CA GLN A 76 45.50 11.87 33.80
C GLN A 76 44.19 12.63 34.01
N ARG A 77 44.25 13.97 34.13
CA ARG A 77 43.07 14.82 34.33
C ARG A 77 42.28 15.00 33.03
N ILE A 78 42.99 15.08 31.90
CA ILE A 78 42.38 15.13 30.57
C ILE A 78 41.62 13.82 30.28
N VAL A 79 42.21 12.67 30.61
CA VAL A 79 41.55 11.37 30.45
C VAL A 79 40.31 11.26 31.33
N LEU A 80 40.37 11.74 32.57
CA LEU A 80 39.21 11.79 33.46
C LEU A 80 38.09 12.67 32.91
N ALA A 81 38.41 13.88 32.43
CA ALA A 81 37.43 14.81 31.88
C ALA A 81 36.74 14.23 30.64
N LYS A 82 37.51 13.61 29.74
CA LYS A 82 36.98 12.92 28.56
C LYS A 82 36.05 11.78 28.95
N LYS A 83 36.37 11.01 30.00
CA LYS A 83 35.52 9.91 30.49
C LYS A 83 34.18 10.43 31.02
N ILE A 84 34.19 11.55 31.77
CA ILE A 84 32.98 12.19 32.29
C ILE A 84 32.10 12.68 31.14
N LEU A 85 32.68 13.39 30.16
CA LEU A 85 31.96 13.89 29.00
C LEU A 85 31.38 12.74 28.14
N LEU A 86 32.15 11.67 27.91
CA LEU A 86 31.65 10.48 27.21
C LEU A 86 30.47 9.83 27.93
N SER A 87 30.54 9.68 29.25
CA SER A 87 29.41 9.12 30.03
C SER A 87 28.17 10.00 29.99
N ALA A 88 28.34 11.33 29.97
CA ALA A 88 27.24 12.28 29.86
C ALA A 88 26.56 12.22 28.47
N VAL A 89 27.34 12.10 27.38
CA VAL A 89 26.82 11.95 26.01
C VAL A 89 26.01 10.67 25.87
N ILE A 90 26.50 9.54 26.39
CA ILE A 90 25.78 8.26 26.31
C ILE A 90 24.45 8.34 27.09
N GLY A 91 24.46 8.91 28.30
CA GLY A 91 23.25 9.11 29.08
C GLY A 91 22.23 10.03 28.39
N PHE A 92 22.72 11.10 27.76
CA PHE A 92 21.88 12.03 27.01
C PHE A 92 21.24 11.38 25.77
N ILE A 93 22.00 10.57 25.03
CA ILE A 93 21.48 9.81 23.89
C ILE A 93 20.37 8.86 24.35
N ILE A 94 20.53 8.16 25.48
CA ILE A 94 19.51 7.26 26.01
C ILE A 94 18.21 8.01 26.37
N ILE A 95 18.30 9.22 26.91
CA ILE A 95 17.12 10.04 27.23
C ILE A 95 16.39 10.43 25.94
N LEU A 96 17.13 10.87 24.91
CA LEU A 96 16.54 11.23 23.61
C LEU A 96 15.93 10.03 22.90
N THR A 97 16.59 8.86 22.94
CA THR A 97 16.06 7.65 22.32
C THR A 97 14.87 7.09 23.10
N SER A 98 14.84 7.22 24.43
CA SER A 98 13.68 6.80 25.24
C SER A 98 12.42 7.55 24.83
N TRP A 99 12.51 8.85 24.56
CA TRP A 99 11.37 9.62 24.06
C TRP A 99 10.95 9.17 22.66
N ALA A 100 11.92 8.95 21.76
CA ALA A 100 11.66 8.47 20.42
C ALA A 100 11.00 7.07 20.41
N ILE A 101 11.42 6.17 21.30
CA ILE A 101 10.87 4.81 21.42
C ILE A 101 9.44 4.84 21.96
N VAL A 102 9.15 5.66 22.98
CA VAL A 102 7.80 5.80 23.52
C VAL A 102 6.84 6.31 22.44
N ASN A 103 7.24 7.34 21.70
CA ASN A 103 6.46 7.83 20.56
C ASN A 103 6.35 6.78 19.44
N PHE A 104 7.41 6.03 19.16
CA PHE A 104 7.37 4.96 18.16
C PHE A 104 6.40 3.84 18.56
N ILE A 105 6.28 3.50 19.83
CA ILE A 105 5.34 2.47 20.30
C ILE A 105 3.91 3.01 20.32
N ILE A 106 3.69 4.23 20.82
CA ILE A 106 2.35 4.86 20.85
C ILE A 106 1.83 5.08 19.43
N ASN A 107 2.68 5.53 18.52
CA ASN A 107 2.32 5.70 17.11
C ASN A 107 2.32 4.37 16.36
N GLY A 108 3.17 3.41 16.74
CA GLY A 108 3.26 2.08 16.15
C GLY A 108 2.06 1.20 16.44
N MET A 109 1.46 1.33 17.62
CA MET A 109 0.20 0.66 17.96
C MET A 109 -1.03 1.35 17.35
N ASN A 110 -0.89 2.59 16.85
CA ASN A 110 -1.94 3.33 16.14
C ASN A 110 -1.67 3.45 14.61
N GLY A 111 -0.78 2.62 14.04
CA GLY A 111 -0.41 2.63 12.62
C GLY A 111 0.92 3.36 12.37
N GLY A 112 2.03 2.62 12.49
CA GLY A 112 3.38 3.18 12.50
C GLY A 112 3.97 3.53 11.13
N GLY A 113 4.94 4.45 11.15
CA GLY A 113 5.90 4.74 10.07
C GLY A 113 6.32 6.21 10.04
N GLY A 114 7.41 6.56 10.72
CA GLY A 114 7.82 7.95 10.96
C GLY A 114 8.59 8.66 9.85
N GLY A 115 8.61 10.00 9.93
CA GLY A 115 9.60 10.84 9.24
C GLY A 115 9.22 12.32 9.15
N GLY A 116 9.92 13.18 9.92
CA GLY A 116 10.23 14.57 9.53
C GLY A 116 9.20 15.66 9.85
N GLY A 117 9.52 16.50 10.84
CA GLY A 117 8.72 17.67 11.21
C GLY A 117 8.86 18.86 10.25
N GLY A 118 7.76 19.58 10.11
CA GLY A 118 7.67 20.96 9.59
C GLY A 118 6.34 21.55 10.07
N GLY A 119 6.42 22.53 10.99
CA GLY A 119 5.25 23.12 11.64
C GLY A 119 4.48 24.10 10.76
N GLY A 120 3.16 24.15 10.96
CA GLY A 120 2.26 25.16 10.43
C GLY A 120 0.82 24.74 10.67
N GLY A 121 0.15 25.40 11.63
CA GLY A 121 -1.11 24.93 12.21
C GLY A 121 -2.37 25.13 11.36
N GLY A 122 -3.40 24.36 11.70
CA GLY A 122 -4.78 24.60 11.31
C GLY A 122 -5.63 23.31 11.31
N GLY A 123 -6.53 23.17 12.29
CA GLY A 123 -7.63 22.21 12.26
C GLY A 123 -7.36 20.85 12.89
N GLY A 124 -7.57 20.72 14.20
CA GLY A 124 -7.59 19.41 14.86
C GLY A 124 -8.76 18.56 14.38
N ILE A 125 -8.47 17.49 13.65
CA ILE A 125 -9.41 16.40 13.38
C ILE A 125 -9.56 15.56 14.66
N LEU A 126 -10.81 15.29 15.03
CA LEU A 126 -11.21 14.52 16.19
C LEU A 126 -10.66 13.08 16.12
N PRO A 127 -10.23 12.47 17.24
CA PRO A 127 -9.86 11.06 17.28
C PRO A 127 -11.13 10.22 17.09
N GLY A 128 -11.24 9.58 15.92
CA GLY A 128 -12.41 8.78 15.54
C GLY A 128 -12.79 8.85 14.05
N ALA A 129 -12.22 9.77 13.27
CA ALA A 129 -12.38 9.75 11.82
C ALA A 129 -11.47 8.67 11.21
N SER A 130 -12.04 7.69 10.53
CA SER A 130 -11.32 6.84 9.59
C SER A 130 -10.52 7.75 8.66
N SER A 131 -9.19 7.75 8.76
CA SER A 131 -8.37 8.57 7.88
C SER A 131 -8.48 8.00 6.48
N PHE A 132 -9.36 8.58 5.67
CA PHE A 132 -9.46 8.28 4.25
C PHE A 132 -8.13 8.66 3.61
N VAL A 133 -7.34 7.66 3.22
CA VAL A 133 -5.96 7.83 2.75
C VAL A 133 -5.72 7.08 1.45
N ARG A 134 -4.86 7.63 0.60
CA ARG A 134 -4.29 6.93 -0.54
C ARG A 134 -3.29 5.88 -0.04
N LYS A 135 -3.44 4.63 -0.47
CA LYS A 135 -2.57 3.50 -0.14
C LYS A 135 -1.43 3.34 -1.14
N TRP A 136 -1.74 3.50 -2.42
CA TRP A 136 -0.77 3.32 -3.51
C TRP A 136 -1.17 4.18 -4.72
N VAL A 137 -0.26 4.33 -5.67
CA VAL A 137 -0.43 5.04 -6.94
C VAL A 137 0.48 4.39 -7.97
N ASP A 138 0.00 4.26 -9.19
CA ASP A 138 0.74 3.81 -10.36
C ASP A 138 0.53 4.82 -11.50
N PRO A 139 1.59 5.34 -12.12
CA PRO A 139 3.01 5.14 -11.77
C PRO A 139 3.37 5.54 -10.33
N TYR A 140 4.32 4.83 -9.71
CA TYR A 140 4.75 5.13 -8.35
C TYR A 140 5.58 6.42 -8.30
N ASN A 141 5.69 7.02 -7.12
CA ASN A 141 6.37 8.30 -6.99
C ASN A 141 7.87 8.19 -7.31
N ASN A 142 8.30 9.01 -8.28
CA ASN A 142 9.60 9.03 -8.94
C ASN A 142 9.92 7.77 -9.77
N GLU A 143 8.91 7.09 -10.33
CA GLU A 143 9.11 6.00 -11.27
C GLU A 143 9.80 6.50 -12.54
N PRO A 144 10.97 5.94 -12.91
CA PRO A 144 11.65 6.25 -14.16
C PRO A 144 11.24 5.29 -15.28
N ASN A 145 11.41 5.72 -16.53
CA ASN A 145 11.19 4.90 -17.73
C ASN A 145 9.78 4.30 -17.84
N VAL A 146 8.75 5.06 -17.44
CA VAL A 146 7.36 4.64 -17.59
C VAL A 146 7.00 4.50 -19.08
N PRO A 147 6.39 3.39 -19.52
CA PRO A 147 5.98 3.24 -20.91
C PRO A 147 4.94 4.28 -21.35
N LEU A 148 4.93 4.62 -22.64
CA LEU A 148 4.09 5.71 -23.16
C LEU A 148 2.56 5.42 -23.11
N CYS A 149 2.16 4.17 -23.01
CA CYS A 149 0.76 3.72 -22.87
C CYS A 149 0.23 3.71 -21.43
N ARG A 150 1.10 3.88 -20.41
CA ARG A 150 0.77 3.56 -19.01
C ARG A 150 -0.44 4.36 -18.50
N ILE A 151 -1.47 3.69 -17.99
CA ILE A 151 -2.59 4.36 -17.32
C ILE A 151 -2.16 4.96 -15.98
N VAL A 152 -2.96 5.89 -15.44
CA VAL A 152 -2.79 6.36 -14.06
C VAL A 152 -3.87 5.74 -13.19
N GLN A 153 -3.49 5.14 -12.07
CA GLN A 153 -4.44 4.52 -11.16
C GLN A 153 -3.96 4.65 -9.71
N ALA A 154 -4.89 4.61 -8.76
CA ALA A 154 -4.57 4.67 -7.35
C ALA A 154 -5.61 3.96 -6.50
N GLY A 155 -5.17 3.40 -5.37
CA GLY A 155 -6.03 2.77 -4.38
C GLY A 155 -6.07 3.51 -3.05
N PHE A 156 -7.20 3.42 -2.37
CA PHE A 156 -7.51 4.13 -1.14
C PHE A 156 -7.91 3.18 -0.01
N SER A 157 -7.98 3.69 1.22
CA SER A 157 -8.43 2.92 2.39
C SER A 157 -9.90 2.48 2.30
N ASP A 158 -10.73 3.31 1.66
CA ASP A 158 -12.19 3.20 1.63
C ASP A 158 -12.72 3.34 0.21
N ASN A 159 -13.98 2.92 0.01
CA ASN A 159 -14.64 3.03 -1.28
C ASN A 159 -14.81 4.50 -1.69
N LEU A 160 -14.41 4.81 -2.92
CA LEU A 160 -14.45 6.14 -3.51
C LEU A 160 -15.89 6.53 -3.88
N SER A 161 -16.20 7.83 -3.76
CA SER A 161 -17.40 8.42 -4.32
C SER A 161 -17.16 8.79 -5.80
N PRO A 162 -17.80 8.10 -6.77
CA PRO A 162 -17.45 8.22 -8.19
C PRO A 162 -17.51 9.65 -8.74
N GLY A 163 -18.47 10.46 -8.29
CA GLY A 163 -18.61 11.85 -8.75
C GLY A 163 -17.46 12.78 -8.34
N THR A 164 -16.65 12.37 -7.35
CA THR A 164 -15.53 13.18 -6.84
C THR A 164 -14.19 12.86 -7.51
N VAL A 165 -14.10 11.78 -8.28
CA VAL A 165 -12.90 11.42 -9.03
C VAL A 165 -13.08 11.91 -10.46
N ASN A 166 -12.52 13.09 -10.75
CA ASN A 166 -12.61 13.75 -12.05
C ASN A 166 -11.43 14.71 -12.23
N SER A 167 -11.34 15.35 -13.39
CA SER A 167 -10.25 16.25 -13.75
C SER A 167 -10.09 17.49 -12.87
N ASN A 168 -11.10 17.87 -12.07
CA ASN A 168 -10.95 18.96 -11.09
C ASN A 168 -10.18 18.51 -9.84
N ASN A 169 -10.27 17.21 -9.51
CA ASN A 169 -9.75 16.65 -8.27
C ASN A 169 -8.55 15.72 -8.47
N VAL A 170 -8.34 15.24 -9.70
CA VAL A 170 -7.16 14.52 -10.17
C VAL A 170 -6.55 15.35 -11.30
N ILE A 171 -5.42 16.00 -11.01
CA ILE A 171 -4.74 16.92 -11.91
C ILE A 171 -3.46 16.24 -12.40
N ILE A 172 -3.30 16.14 -13.72
CA ILE A 172 -2.11 15.55 -14.34
C ILE A 172 -1.51 16.58 -15.29
N LYS A 173 -0.25 16.93 -15.05
CA LYS A 173 0.47 17.96 -15.81
C LYS A 173 1.87 17.49 -16.11
N GLU A 174 2.40 17.84 -17.27
CA GLU A 174 3.84 17.76 -17.50
C GLU A 174 4.57 18.73 -16.53
N TYR A 175 5.68 18.24 -16.01
CA TYR A 175 6.49 18.85 -14.96
C TYR A 175 7.92 19.07 -15.48
N CYS A 176 8.46 20.24 -15.23
CA CYS A 176 9.78 20.63 -15.73
C CYS A 176 10.60 21.21 -14.56
N ALA A 177 11.59 20.48 -14.07
CA ALA A 177 12.35 20.89 -12.87
C ALA A 177 13.15 22.20 -13.00
N ILE A 178 13.33 22.74 -14.21
CA ILE A 178 14.10 23.97 -14.47
C ILE A 178 13.25 24.93 -15.31
N ILE A 179 12.83 26.06 -14.71
CA ILE A 179 12.36 27.25 -15.43
C ILE A 179 13.31 27.54 -16.61
N ASN A 180 12.77 27.58 -17.84
CA ASN A 180 13.40 28.03 -19.11
C ASN A 180 13.92 26.94 -20.08
N ASN A 181 13.76 25.63 -19.84
CA ASN A 181 14.11 24.58 -20.82
C ASN A 181 12.99 23.55 -21.02
N CYS A 182 11.75 24.02 -21.00
CA CYS A 182 10.61 23.16 -21.19
C CYS A 182 10.22 23.27 -22.66
N ASP A 183 10.68 22.31 -23.47
CA ASP A 183 10.13 22.06 -24.81
C ASP A 183 8.84 21.28 -24.58
N LEU A 184 7.84 21.97 -24.03
CA LEU A 184 6.57 21.37 -23.66
C LEU A 184 5.87 20.97 -24.95
N HIS A 185 5.52 19.70 -25.03
CA HIS A 185 4.94 19.14 -26.22
C HIS A 185 3.50 19.67 -26.37
N ASP A 186 3.28 20.51 -27.39
CA ASP A 186 1.93 20.96 -27.80
C ASP A 186 1.16 19.74 -28.32
N ASP A 187 0.04 19.41 -27.67
CA ASP A 187 -0.85 18.30 -28.04
C ASP A 187 -1.72 18.61 -29.28
N GLY A 188 -1.45 19.74 -29.94
CA GLY A 188 -2.15 20.27 -31.09
C GLY A 188 -3.38 21.10 -30.73
N ALA A 189 -3.65 21.33 -29.43
CA ALA A 189 -4.67 22.24 -28.97
C ALA A 189 -4.11 23.67 -28.92
N VAL A 190 -4.16 24.38 -30.06
CA VAL A 190 -3.80 25.80 -30.18
C VAL A 190 -4.56 26.62 -29.13
N ASN A 191 -3.93 26.89 -27.99
CA ASN A 191 -4.26 27.96 -27.07
C ASN A 191 -2.98 28.46 -26.43
N THR A 192 -2.75 29.77 -26.57
CA THR A 192 -1.52 30.51 -26.29
C THR A 192 -1.17 30.64 -24.79
N SER A 193 -1.31 29.56 -24.02
CA SER A 193 -1.03 29.47 -22.59
C SER A 193 -0.01 28.37 -22.23
N ASP A 194 0.79 27.91 -23.19
CA ASP A 194 1.96 27.02 -23.01
C ASP A 194 3.17 27.68 -22.33
N SER A 195 2.97 28.84 -21.70
CA SER A 195 3.96 29.36 -20.80
C SER A 195 3.93 28.52 -19.52
N CYS A 196 5.06 27.88 -19.18
CA CYS A 196 5.31 27.40 -17.83
C CYS A 196 4.90 28.51 -16.85
N GLN A 197 3.83 28.27 -16.09
CA GLN A 197 3.49 29.19 -15.01
C GLN A 197 4.61 29.07 -13.97
N GLY A 198 4.87 30.13 -13.19
CA GLY A 198 6.03 30.27 -12.30
C GLY A 198 6.27 29.18 -11.25
N ASP A 199 5.56 28.08 -11.34
CA ASP A 199 5.55 26.91 -10.48
C ASP A 199 6.20 25.65 -11.10
N ASN A 200 6.83 25.71 -12.30
CA ASN A 200 7.49 24.59 -13.00
C ASN A 200 6.56 23.57 -13.73
N TYR A 201 5.33 23.95 -14.12
CA TYR A 201 4.37 23.05 -14.81
C TYR A 201 3.75 23.68 -16.05
N CYS A 202 3.26 22.81 -16.95
CA CYS A 202 2.34 23.19 -18.02
C CYS A 202 1.02 23.74 -17.46
N GLY A 203 0.42 24.69 -18.18
CA GLY A 203 -0.89 25.22 -17.81
C GLY A 203 -2.03 24.22 -18.02
N TYR A 204 -1.91 23.33 -19.00
CA TYR A 204 -2.94 22.37 -19.37
C TYR A 204 -2.97 21.14 -18.47
N ASN A 205 -4.17 20.69 -18.10
CA ASN A 205 -4.40 19.48 -17.30
C ASN A 205 -4.81 18.33 -18.22
N ILE A 206 -3.92 17.36 -18.43
CA ILE A 206 -4.15 16.21 -19.33
C ILE A 206 -5.37 15.40 -18.89
N ALA A 207 -5.70 15.41 -17.59
CA ALA A 207 -6.86 14.75 -17.05
C ALA A 207 -8.19 15.24 -17.64
N THR A 208 -8.25 16.41 -18.28
CA THR A 208 -9.49 16.93 -18.88
C THR A 208 -9.94 16.20 -20.14
N ALA A 209 -9.03 15.46 -20.80
CA ALA A 209 -9.31 14.82 -22.08
C ALA A 209 -9.35 13.27 -22.03
N GLY A 210 -8.98 12.67 -20.89
CA GLY A 210 -9.08 11.22 -20.69
C GLY A 210 -10.36 10.76 -19.98
N VAL A 211 -10.42 9.47 -19.68
CA VAL A 211 -11.59 8.82 -19.05
C VAL A 211 -11.25 8.38 -17.63
N PHE A 212 -12.15 8.67 -16.69
CA PHE A 212 -12.03 8.21 -15.30
C PHE A 212 -13.00 7.05 -15.02
N ASN A 213 -12.48 5.98 -14.45
CA ASN A 213 -13.24 4.83 -13.99
C ASN A 213 -13.01 4.63 -12.49
N VAL A 214 -14.07 4.39 -11.73
CA VAL A 214 -13.99 4.16 -10.28
C VAL A 214 -14.59 2.80 -9.96
N THR A 215 -13.80 1.93 -9.32
CA THR A 215 -14.20 0.58 -8.92
C THR A 215 -13.85 0.39 -7.44
N GLY A 216 -14.86 0.40 -6.58
CA GLY A 216 -14.68 0.24 -5.13
C GLY A 216 -13.69 1.25 -4.55
N LYS A 217 -12.52 0.78 -4.12
CA LYS A 217 -11.46 1.59 -3.49
C LYS A 217 -10.43 2.15 -4.47
N THR A 218 -10.56 1.87 -5.76
CA THR A 218 -9.60 2.27 -6.78
C THR A 218 -10.22 3.19 -7.82
N PHE A 219 -9.40 4.07 -8.38
CA PHE A 219 -9.74 4.70 -9.65
C PHE A 219 -8.67 4.41 -10.68
N GLU A 220 -9.08 4.55 -11.94
CA GLU A 220 -8.22 4.51 -13.12
C GLU A 220 -8.51 5.73 -13.98
N PHE A 221 -7.47 6.27 -14.57
CA PHE A 221 -7.49 7.31 -15.58
C PHE A 221 -6.82 6.76 -16.83
N LEU A 222 -7.59 6.66 -17.91
CA LEU A 222 -7.13 6.27 -19.23
C LEU A 222 -6.87 7.54 -20.05
N PRO A 223 -5.61 7.87 -20.36
CA PRO A 223 -5.29 8.94 -21.28
C PRO A 223 -5.92 8.67 -22.66
N ASN A 224 -6.33 9.72 -23.37
CA ASN A 224 -6.85 9.58 -24.73
C ASN A 224 -5.76 9.56 -25.82
N LYS A 225 -4.50 9.74 -25.42
CA LYS A 225 -3.28 9.70 -26.24
C LYS A 225 -2.15 9.14 -25.38
N GLU A 226 -1.19 8.49 -26.02
CA GLU A 226 0.06 8.11 -25.35
C GLU A 226 0.79 9.33 -24.78
N TRP A 227 1.53 9.12 -23.69
CA TRP A 227 2.39 10.14 -23.11
C TRP A 227 3.53 10.49 -24.07
N PHE A 228 4.00 11.73 -24.02
CA PHE A 228 5.25 12.11 -24.66
C PHE A 228 6.44 11.38 -24.05
N ASP A 229 7.45 11.10 -24.87
CA ASP A 229 8.64 10.38 -24.47
C ASP A 229 9.59 11.24 -23.63
N ASN A 230 10.38 10.58 -22.77
CA ASN A 230 11.40 11.22 -21.92
C ASN A 230 10.88 12.44 -21.13
N THR A 231 9.59 12.43 -20.81
CA THR A 231 8.85 13.56 -20.27
C THR A 231 8.45 13.27 -18.82
N GLN A 232 8.57 14.27 -17.96
CA GLN A 232 8.21 14.13 -16.56
C GLN A 232 6.78 14.63 -16.34
N TYR A 233 5.97 13.86 -15.62
CA TYR A 233 4.59 14.21 -15.29
C TYR A 233 4.39 14.23 -13.79
N ARG A 234 3.49 15.10 -13.35
CA ARG A 234 3.01 15.19 -11.97
C ARG A 234 1.54 14.81 -11.92
N ILE A 235 1.23 13.90 -11.00
CA ILE A 235 -0.13 13.55 -10.58
C ILE A 235 -0.39 14.26 -9.25
N GLU A 236 -1.45 15.05 -9.18
CA GLU A 236 -1.92 15.70 -7.98
C GLU A 236 -3.35 15.26 -7.65
N LEU A 237 -3.51 14.67 -6.48
CA LEU A 237 -4.79 14.30 -5.90
C LEU A 237 -5.18 15.35 -4.87
N THR A 238 -6.26 16.07 -5.13
CA THR A 238 -6.75 17.13 -4.26
C THR A 238 -7.54 16.57 -3.08
N GLY A 239 -7.75 17.39 -2.04
CA GLY A 239 -8.51 16.96 -0.87
C GLY A 239 -10.02 16.79 -1.08
N ASN A 240 -10.54 17.20 -2.23
CA ASN A 240 -11.97 17.11 -2.55
C ASN A 240 -12.39 15.71 -3.03
N ILE A 241 -11.44 14.77 -3.20
CA ILE A 241 -11.78 13.35 -3.39
C ILE A 241 -12.44 12.86 -2.10
N GLN A 242 -13.60 12.20 -2.22
CA GLN A 242 -14.36 11.72 -1.07
C GLN A 242 -14.57 10.20 -1.13
N ASN A 243 -14.77 9.59 0.04
CA ASN A 243 -15.30 8.25 0.15
C ASN A 243 -16.85 8.23 0.11
N LEU A 244 -17.46 7.05 0.08
CA LEU A 244 -18.93 6.89 0.10
C LEU A 244 -19.61 7.45 1.37
N SER A 245 -18.86 7.65 2.45
CA SER A 245 -19.34 8.29 3.69
C SER A 245 -19.17 9.81 3.68
N LEU A 246 -18.80 10.41 2.53
CA LEU A 246 -18.54 11.85 2.34
C LEU A 246 -17.34 12.39 3.15
N SER A 247 -16.45 11.51 3.62
CA SER A 247 -15.18 11.94 4.21
C SER A 247 -14.22 12.36 3.11
N GLU A 248 -13.63 13.55 3.26
CA GLU A 248 -12.66 14.13 2.34
C GLU A 248 -11.26 13.54 2.50
N PHE A 249 -10.48 13.58 1.42
CA PHE A 249 -9.08 13.19 1.40
C PHE A 249 -8.21 14.32 2.02
N LEU A 250 -8.20 14.39 3.35
CA LEU A 250 -7.68 15.55 4.08
C LEU A 250 -6.20 15.89 3.85
N VAL A 251 -5.41 14.98 3.27
CA VAL A 251 -4.00 15.22 2.93
C VAL A 251 -3.84 15.06 1.42
N PRO A 252 -3.91 16.16 0.64
CA PRO A 252 -3.62 16.13 -0.79
C PRO A 252 -2.27 15.45 -1.05
N ALA A 253 -2.20 14.71 -2.14
CA ALA A 253 -1.04 13.88 -2.41
C ALA A 253 -0.53 14.08 -3.83
N THR A 254 0.79 14.21 -3.93
CA THR A 254 1.47 14.41 -5.20
C THR A 254 2.39 13.23 -5.50
N SER A 255 2.42 12.83 -6.75
CA SER A 255 3.37 11.86 -7.30
C SER A 255 3.98 12.40 -8.58
N ILE A 256 5.22 12.06 -8.87
CA ILE A 256 5.90 12.38 -10.12
C ILE A 256 6.32 11.09 -10.80
N PHE A 257 6.30 11.04 -12.13
CA PHE A 257 6.92 9.95 -12.89
C PHE A 257 7.60 10.49 -14.15
N THR A 258 8.52 9.73 -14.71
CA THR A 258 9.23 10.09 -15.95
C THR A 258 9.04 8.98 -16.97
N THR A 259 8.52 9.34 -18.15
CA THR A 259 8.33 8.39 -19.25
C THR A 259 9.64 7.99 -19.89
N GLY A 260 9.67 6.78 -20.44
CA GLY A 260 10.75 6.28 -21.29
C GLY A 260 10.56 6.73 -22.74
N ALA A 261 11.10 5.96 -23.68
CA ALA A 261 11.04 6.24 -25.11
C ALA A 261 10.11 5.30 -25.90
N THR A 262 9.53 4.30 -25.25
CA THR A 262 8.80 3.21 -25.92
C THR A 262 7.47 2.96 -25.24
N THR A 263 6.48 2.63 -26.07
CA THR A 263 5.23 2.05 -25.61
C THR A 263 5.43 0.58 -25.26
N ASP A 264 4.67 0.09 -24.29
CA ASP A 264 4.69 -1.31 -23.87
C ASP A 264 3.71 -2.11 -24.70
N ASN A 265 4.18 -3.23 -25.25
CA ASN A 265 3.33 -4.17 -25.98
C ASN A 265 3.52 -5.61 -25.47
N THR A 266 4.33 -5.82 -24.43
CA THR A 266 4.59 -7.15 -23.89
C THR A 266 3.42 -7.56 -23.01
N PRO A 267 2.84 -8.76 -23.22
CA PRO A 267 1.83 -9.30 -22.31
C PRO A 267 2.39 -9.49 -20.89
N PRO A 268 1.62 -9.18 -19.82
CA PRO A 268 1.98 -9.53 -18.48
C PRO A 268 1.95 -11.05 -18.30
N GLN A 269 2.88 -11.56 -17.49
CA GLN A 269 2.98 -12.97 -17.14
C GLN A 269 2.82 -13.15 -15.63
N VAL A 270 2.29 -14.29 -15.22
CA VAL A 270 2.24 -14.69 -13.82
C VAL A 270 3.62 -15.19 -13.37
N LEU A 271 4.16 -14.56 -12.33
CA LEU A 271 5.43 -14.98 -11.72
C LEU A 271 5.24 -16.18 -10.78
N PRO A 272 6.25 -17.05 -10.62
CA PRO A 272 6.13 -18.29 -9.86
C PRO A 272 5.95 -18.11 -8.33
N ASN A 273 6.01 -16.89 -7.82
CA ASN A 273 5.92 -16.57 -6.38
C ASN A 273 4.46 -16.50 -5.87
N ILE A 274 3.65 -17.50 -6.19
CA ILE A 274 2.25 -17.56 -5.76
C ILE A 274 2.20 -18.11 -4.33
N SER A 275 1.27 -17.62 -3.52
CA SER A 275 1.04 -18.09 -2.15
C SER A 275 -0.44 -18.35 -1.94
N PRO A 276 -0.87 -19.49 -1.37
CA PRO A 276 -0.05 -20.66 -1.00
C PRO A 276 0.61 -21.29 -2.22
N ALA A 277 1.86 -21.75 -2.11
CA ALA A 277 2.63 -22.28 -3.24
C ALA A 277 2.07 -23.63 -3.72
N ASN A 278 2.38 -24.01 -4.96
CA ASN A 278 1.98 -25.32 -5.49
C ASN A 278 2.56 -26.46 -4.63
N GLY A 279 1.70 -27.38 -4.20
CA GLY A 279 2.03 -28.49 -3.32
C GLY A 279 2.08 -28.13 -1.83
N ASP A 280 1.77 -26.89 -1.45
CA ASP A 280 1.67 -26.50 -0.03
C ASP A 280 0.65 -27.40 0.69
N THR A 281 1.08 -27.90 1.85
CA THR A 281 0.22 -28.59 2.81
C THR A 281 0.10 -27.73 4.07
N ASP A 282 -0.89 -28.00 4.90
CA ASP A 282 -1.14 -27.25 6.13
C ASP A 282 -1.42 -25.74 5.94
N VAL A 283 -2.10 -25.40 4.84
CA VAL A 283 -2.54 -24.03 4.57
C VAL A 283 -3.64 -23.59 5.55
N CYS A 284 -3.53 -22.35 6.06
CA CYS A 284 -4.52 -21.74 6.95
C CYS A 284 -5.87 -21.57 6.25
N LEU A 285 -6.97 -21.74 7.00
CA LEU A 285 -8.36 -21.74 6.52
C LEU A 285 -8.84 -20.44 5.83
N ILE A 286 -8.09 -19.35 5.95
CA ILE A 286 -8.37 -18.05 5.32
C ILE A 286 -7.16 -17.47 4.59
N LYS A 287 -6.15 -18.29 4.28
CA LYS A 287 -4.96 -17.79 3.58
C LYS A 287 -5.40 -17.24 2.22
N PRO A 288 -5.18 -15.95 1.91
CA PRO A 288 -5.49 -15.42 0.60
C PRO A 288 -4.60 -16.10 -0.45
N VAL A 289 -5.14 -16.26 -1.66
CA VAL A 289 -4.32 -16.59 -2.84
C VAL A 289 -3.72 -15.29 -3.35
N THR A 290 -2.40 -15.17 -3.30
CA THR A 290 -1.66 -14.00 -3.76
C THR A 290 -0.84 -14.33 -4.98
N VAL A 291 -0.95 -13.50 -6.02
CA VAL A 291 -0.25 -13.65 -7.30
C VAL A 291 0.62 -12.40 -7.53
N GLN A 292 1.77 -12.61 -8.15
CA GLN A 292 2.67 -11.53 -8.58
C GLN A 292 2.81 -11.58 -10.10
N PHE A 293 2.82 -10.41 -10.74
CA PHE A 293 2.91 -10.29 -12.20
C PHE A 293 4.28 -9.72 -12.62
N SER A 294 4.67 -9.95 -13.87
CA SER A 294 5.92 -9.43 -14.47
C SER A 294 5.96 -7.90 -14.51
N GLU A 295 4.80 -7.25 -14.49
CA GLU A 295 4.64 -5.81 -14.67
C GLU A 295 3.39 -5.27 -13.95
N PRO A 296 3.20 -3.93 -13.89
CA PRO A 296 2.03 -3.32 -13.27
C PRO A 296 0.73 -3.71 -13.97
N MET A 297 -0.26 -4.19 -13.20
CA MET A 297 -1.57 -4.59 -13.73
C MET A 297 -2.58 -3.45 -13.69
N ARG A 298 -3.56 -3.45 -14.61
CA ARG A 298 -4.75 -2.61 -14.52
C ARG A 298 -5.69 -3.19 -13.45
N VAL A 299 -5.76 -2.55 -12.28
CA VAL A 299 -6.37 -3.16 -11.08
C VAL A 299 -7.88 -3.39 -11.21
N SER A 300 -8.60 -2.66 -12.05
CA SER A 300 -10.02 -2.96 -12.31
C SER A 300 -10.22 -4.23 -13.12
N SER A 301 -9.32 -4.60 -14.03
CA SER A 301 -9.41 -5.86 -14.78
C SER A 301 -9.26 -7.10 -13.88
N LEU A 302 -8.54 -6.95 -12.75
CA LEU A 302 -8.42 -7.98 -11.72
C LEU A 302 -9.66 -8.06 -10.81
N GLN A 303 -10.58 -7.09 -10.90
CA GLN A 303 -11.80 -6.98 -10.09
C GLN A 303 -13.06 -7.46 -10.82
N ASP A 304 -13.01 -7.70 -12.13
CA ASP A 304 -14.17 -8.08 -12.95
C ASP A 304 -14.81 -9.44 -12.55
N ALA A 305 -14.21 -10.13 -11.59
CA ALA A 305 -14.82 -11.18 -10.76
C ALA A 305 -16.15 -10.79 -10.08
N LEU A 306 -16.52 -9.51 -10.01
CA LEU A 306 -17.75 -9.06 -9.34
C LEU A 306 -18.97 -8.98 -10.27
N THR A 307 -18.79 -9.17 -11.58
CA THR A 307 -19.86 -9.14 -12.59
C THR A 307 -20.24 -10.53 -13.12
N LEU A 308 -19.80 -11.60 -12.45
CA LEU A 308 -20.04 -13.01 -12.80
C LEU A 308 -21.48 -13.26 -13.28
N ASP A 309 -21.66 -13.35 -14.59
CA ASP A 309 -22.75 -14.17 -15.10
C ASP A 309 -22.32 -15.63 -14.91
N SER A 310 -23.03 -16.38 -14.08
CA SER A 310 -22.79 -17.81 -13.90
C SER A 310 -22.92 -18.64 -15.19
N ASN A 311 -23.42 -18.03 -16.27
CA ASN A 311 -23.53 -18.66 -17.59
C ASN A 311 -22.34 -18.34 -18.51
N ASP A 312 -21.43 -17.46 -18.09
CA ASP A 312 -20.21 -17.13 -18.80
C ASP A 312 -19.04 -17.95 -18.22
N PRO A 313 -18.46 -18.90 -18.97
CA PRO A 313 -17.33 -19.69 -18.50
C PRO A 313 -15.97 -18.96 -18.61
N ASP A 314 -15.88 -17.83 -19.32
CA ASP A 314 -14.63 -17.22 -19.79
C ASP A 314 -14.37 -15.82 -19.17
N TYR A 315 -14.81 -15.59 -17.92
CA TYR A 315 -14.61 -14.31 -17.21
C TYR A 315 -13.17 -14.07 -16.73
N ALA A 316 -12.71 -12.82 -16.78
CA ALA A 316 -11.43 -12.38 -16.19
C ALA A 316 -11.42 -12.42 -14.65
N SER A 317 -11.19 -13.59 -14.04
CA SER A 317 -10.99 -13.65 -12.59
C SER A 317 -10.30 -14.91 -12.06
N LEU A 318 -10.00 -14.91 -10.76
CA LEU A 318 -9.55 -16.10 -10.06
C LEU A 318 -10.74 -17.04 -9.77
N GLU A 319 -10.67 -18.26 -10.28
CA GLU A 319 -11.45 -19.42 -9.86
C GLU A 319 -10.63 -20.22 -8.84
N ILE A 320 -11.25 -20.81 -7.82
CA ILE A 320 -10.55 -21.74 -6.91
C ILE A 320 -11.41 -22.97 -6.70
N ASP A 321 -11.32 -24.02 -7.53
CA ASP A 321 -12.15 -25.22 -7.38
C ASP A 321 -11.99 -25.86 -5.97
N PRO A 322 -13.07 -26.19 -5.23
CA PRO A 322 -14.51 -26.08 -5.57
C PRO A 322 -15.24 -24.81 -5.10
N ILE A 323 -14.51 -23.75 -4.79
CA ILE A 323 -15.05 -22.42 -4.48
C ILE A 323 -15.32 -21.65 -5.78
N SER A 324 -16.58 -21.30 -6.01
CA SER A 324 -16.96 -20.39 -7.09
C SER A 324 -16.29 -19.02 -6.91
N PRO A 325 -15.92 -18.32 -7.99
CA PRO A 325 -15.34 -16.97 -7.93
C PRO A 325 -16.20 -15.97 -7.14
N ALA A 326 -17.53 -16.12 -7.15
CA ALA A 326 -18.47 -15.27 -6.38
C ALA A 326 -18.25 -15.31 -4.86
N SER A 327 -17.54 -16.34 -4.38
CA SER A 327 -17.16 -16.51 -2.99
C SER A 327 -15.74 -16.02 -2.69
N LEU A 328 -15.13 -15.26 -3.60
CA LEU A 328 -13.84 -14.60 -3.41
C LEU A 328 -14.03 -13.08 -3.34
N THR A 329 -13.11 -12.41 -2.66
CA THR A 329 -13.05 -10.95 -2.59
C THR A 329 -11.66 -10.50 -2.98
N PHE A 330 -11.58 -9.67 -4.02
CA PHE A 330 -10.34 -9.00 -4.41
C PHE A 330 -9.94 -7.94 -3.38
N ASP A 331 -8.69 -7.98 -2.95
CA ASP A 331 -8.12 -6.95 -2.09
C ASP A 331 -7.50 -5.83 -2.92
N SER A 332 -8.22 -4.73 -3.07
CA SER A 332 -7.72 -3.52 -3.72
C SER A 332 -6.76 -2.69 -2.85
N SER A 333 -6.52 -3.09 -1.60
CA SER A 333 -5.65 -2.38 -0.65
C SER A 333 -4.19 -2.85 -0.66
N ILE A 334 -3.85 -3.81 -1.52
CA ILE A 334 -2.50 -4.32 -1.76
C ILE A 334 -1.55 -3.15 -2.11
N PRO A 335 -0.28 -3.18 -1.67
CA PRO A 335 0.63 -2.03 -1.77
C PRO A 335 1.08 -1.64 -3.18
N SER A 336 0.86 -2.48 -4.21
CA SER A 336 1.27 -2.19 -5.59
C SER A 336 0.37 -2.85 -6.64
N SER A 337 0.34 -2.26 -7.83
CA SER A 337 -0.38 -2.76 -9.01
C SER A 337 0.17 -4.07 -9.61
N ASN A 338 1.39 -4.50 -9.25
CA ASN A 338 1.99 -5.76 -9.74
C ASN A 338 1.56 -7.01 -8.95
N THR A 339 0.62 -6.87 -8.02
CA THR A 339 0.24 -7.93 -7.08
C THR A 339 -1.27 -7.97 -6.92
N ALA A 340 -1.82 -9.18 -6.94
CA ALA A 340 -3.23 -9.44 -6.66
C ALA A 340 -3.35 -10.38 -5.46
N ALA A 341 -4.43 -10.21 -4.69
CA ALA A 341 -4.75 -11.05 -3.55
C ALA A 341 -6.26 -11.25 -3.49
N TYR A 342 -6.65 -12.51 -3.42
CA TYR A 342 -8.06 -12.92 -3.37
C TYR A 342 -8.31 -13.63 -2.05
N PHE A 343 -9.23 -13.10 -1.26
CA PHE A 343 -9.63 -13.68 0.01
C PHE A 343 -10.88 -14.53 -0.16
N PRO A 344 -10.92 -15.74 0.39
CA PRO A 344 -12.15 -16.50 0.42
C PRO A 344 -13.13 -15.85 1.42
N THR A 345 -14.38 -15.70 1.01
CA THR A 345 -15.48 -15.17 1.86
C THR A 345 -15.97 -16.20 2.86
N VAL A 346 -15.67 -17.47 2.63
CA VAL A 346 -15.95 -18.61 3.50
C VAL A 346 -14.65 -19.33 3.84
N PHE A 347 -14.57 -19.97 5.00
CA PHE A 347 -13.40 -20.78 5.35
C PHE A 347 -13.23 -21.92 4.35
N TYR A 348 -11.99 -22.18 3.93
CA TYR A 348 -11.66 -23.41 3.23
C TYR A 348 -12.02 -24.62 4.09
N ALA A 349 -12.47 -25.69 3.45
CA ALA A 349 -12.75 -26.97 4.08
C ALA A 349 -11.45 -27.64 4.52
N GLN A 350 -11.49 -28.30 5.68
CA GLN A 350 -10.34 -29.02 6.23
C GLN A 350 -10.02 -30.25 5.38
N ASN A 351 -8.73 -30.57 5.23
CA ASN A 351 -8.25 -31.70 4.44
C ASN A 351 -8.75 -31.72 2.98
N GLN A 352 -9.14 -30.56 2.46
CA GLN A 352 -9.59 -30.39 1.08
C GLN A 352 -8.44 -29.84 0.24
N ALA A 353 -8.27 -30.40 -0.95
CA ALA A 353 -7.39 -29.86 -1.98
C ALA A 353 -8.14 -28.77 -2.76
N TYR A 354 -7.42 -27.71 -3.10
CA TYR A 354 -7.92 -26.56 -3.85
C TYR A 354 -7.06 -26.30 -5.07
N ASN A 355 -7.71 -26.03 -6.20
CA ASN A 355 -7.08 -25.76 -7.51
C ASN A 355 -7.40 -24.31 -7.92
N PRO A 356 -6.56 -23.33 -7.55
CA PRO A 356 -6.69 -21.97 -8.05
C PRO A 356 -6.34 -21.91 -9.54
N VAL A 357 -7.22 -21.30 -10.32
CA VAL A 357 -7.03 -20.99 -11.73
C VAL A 357 -7.29 -19.51 -11.93
N LEU A 358 -6.32 -18.78 -12.45
CA LEU A 358 -6.54 -17.40 -12.86
C LEU A 358 -6.94 -17.41 -14.34
N ARG A 359 -8.23 -17.22 -14.60
CA ARG A 359 -8.77 -17.10 -15.95
C ARG A 359 -8.30 -15.78 -16.56
N SER A 360 -7.67 -15.82 -17.73
CA SER A 360 -7.18 -14.61 -18.40
C SER A 360 -8.31 -13.76 -18.97
N GLY A 361 -9.48 -14.34 -19.20
CA GLY A 361 -10.68 -13.69 -19.72
C GLY A 361 -10.71 -13.60 -21.25
N GLU A 362 -11.75 -12.97 -21.81
CA GLU A 362 -12.00 -12.93 -23.25
C GLU A 362 -11.11 -11.90 -23.98
N ASP A 363 -10.11 -12.39 -24.71
CA ASP A 363 -9.35 -11.69 -25.77
C ASP A 363 -8.82 -12.74 -26.77
N VAL A 364 -9.75 -13.46 -27.39
CA VAL A 364 -9.47 -14.69 -28.16
C VAL A 364 -8.54 -14.50 -29.36
N ASN A 365 -8.36 -13.26 -29.82
CA ASN A 365 -7.55 -12.91 -30.99
C ASN A 365 -6.26 -12.14 -30.62
N GLY A 366 -6.07 -11.79 -29.34
CA GLY A 366 -4.89 -11.10 -28.83
C GLY A 366 -4.70 -9.69 -29.36
N ASN A 367 -5.74 -9.07 -29.90
CA ASN A 367 -5.65 -7.80 -30.59
C ASN A 367 -5.76 -6.58 -29.66
N LYS A 368 -6.07 -6.81 -28.37
CA LYS A 368 -6.15 -5.79 -27.31
C LYS A 368 -7.14 -4.66 -27.63
N SER A 369 -8.13 -4.92 -28.47
CA SER A 369 -9.11 -3.96 -28.94
C SER A 369 -10.50 -4.42 -28.57
N LEU A 370 -11.32 -3.54 -27.99
CA LEU A 370 -12.70 -3.89 -27.63
C LEU A 370 -13.54 -4.28 -28.85
N GLU A 371 -13.85 -5.57 -29.01
CA GLU A 371 -14.85 -6.06 -29.96
C GLU A 371 -16.14 -6.49 -29.26
N ALA A 372 -17.25 -6.45 -29.99
CA ALA A 372 -18.55 -6.89 -29.45
C ALA A 372 -18.56 -8.32 -28.87
N PRO A 373 -17.75 -9.28 -29.37
CA PRO A 373 -17.60 -10.60 -28.75
C PRO A 373 -16.73 -10.63 -27.49
N GLU A 374 -15.99 -9.56 -27.16
CA GLU A 374 -15.01 -9.49 -26.06
C GLU A 374 -15.47 -8.52 -24.94
N ASP A 375 -16.72 -8.07 -25.03
CA ASP A 375 -17.46 -7.21 -24.08
C ASP A 375 -18.85 -7.82 -23.87
N LEU A 376 -18.91 -9.09 -23.45
CA LEU A 376 -20.17 -9.82 -23.33
C LEU A 376 -21.09 -9.21 -22.28
N ASN A 377 -20.51 -8.61 -21.24
CA ASN A 377 -21.27 -7.91 -20.21
C ASN A 377 -21.71 -6.48 -20.63
N GLY A 378 -21.23 -5.97 -21.77
CA GLY A 378 -21.59 -4.68 -22.35
C GLY A 378 -21.16 -3.47 -21.52
N ASN A 379 -20.09 -3.61 -20.73
CA ASN A 379 -19.56 -2.56 -19.86
C ASN A 379 -18.60 -1.61 -20.61
N GLY A 380 -18.27 -1.90 -21.87
CA GLY A 380 -17.40 -1.09 -22.70
C GLY A 380 -15.91 -1.29 -22.43
N LYS A 381 -15.52 -2.43 -21.86
CA LYS A 381 -14.15 -2.83 -21.57
C LYS A 381 -13.95 -4.29 -21.99
N LEU A 382 -12.70 -4.63 -22.28
CA LEU A 382 -12.34 -6.02 -22.53
C LEU A 382 -12.58 -6.84 -21.26
N ASP A 383 -13.26 -7.96 -21.42
CA ASP A 383 -13.52 -8.94 -20.36
C ASP A 383 -12.28 -9.82 -20.11
N ALA A 384 -11.09 -9.20 -20.13
CA ALA A 384 -9.77 -9.82 -19.96
C ALA A 384 -8.96 -9.16 -18.84
N ILE A 385 -8.07 -9.93 -18.20
CA ILE A 385 -7.06 -9.42 -17.28
C ILE A 385 -5.98 -8.70 -18.10
N GLN A 386 -5.70 -7.45 -17.74
CA GLN A 386 -4.79 -6.58 -18.50
C GLN A 386 -3.71 -5.95 -17.63
N ASP A 387 -2.56 -5.67 -18.23
CA ASP A 387 -1.56 -4.78 -17.64
C ASP A 387 -2.02 -3.30 -17.64
N ALA A 388 -1.21 -2.44 -17.02
CA ALA A 388 -1.43 -1.00 -16.98
C ALA A 388 -1.20 -0.29 -18.33
N CYS A 389 -0.82 -1.01 -19.38
CA CYS A 389 -0.75 -0.57 -20.78
C CYS A 389 -1.82 -1.24 -21.67
N LEU A 390 -2.77 -1.95 -21.06
CA LEU A 390 -3.88 -2.65 -21.72
C LEU A 390 -3.45 -3.87 -22.57
N ASN A 391 -2.29 -4.46 -22.30
CA ASN A 391 -1.94 -5.76 -22.86
C ASN A 391 -2.58 -6.88 -22.03
N SER A 392 -3.26 -7.80 -22.70
CA SER A 392 -3.93 -8.95 -22.08
C SER A 392 -2.94 -9.96 -21.50
N LEU A 393 -3.34 -10.67 -20.46
CA LEU A 393 -2.52 -11.65 -19.73
C LEU A 393 -2.06 -12.81 -20.61
N ASP A 394 -0.77 -13.12 -20.53
CA ASP A 394 -0.13 -14.34 -21.03
C ASP A 394 0.16 -15.25 -19.81
N GLY A 395 -0.86 -15.98 -19.35
CA GLY A 395 -0.76 -16.81 -18.14
C GLY A 395 0.10 -18.06 -18.35
N ASN A 396 0.09 -18.65 -19.55
CA ASN A 396 0.94 -19.81 -19.85
C ASN A 396 2.42 -19.43 -20.10
N ALA A 397 2.70 -18.13 -20.22
CA ALA A 397 4.02 -17.53 -20.46
C ALA A 397 4.65 -17.93 -21.81
N ASN A 398 3.85 -18.14 -22.86
CA ASN A 398 4.30 -18.52 -24.19
C ASN A 398 4.76 -17.32 -25.06
N GLY A 399 4.55 -16.09 -24.57
CA GLY A 399 4.89 -14.84 -25.23
C GLY A 399 3.78 -14.23 -26.08
N THR A 400 2.59 -14.82 -26.10
CA THR A 400 1.40 -14.32 -26.80
C THR A 400 0.20 -14.32 -25.86
N ALA A 401 -0.63 -13.27 -25.94
CA ALA A 401 -1.93 -13.24 -25.30
C ALA A 401 -3.01 -13.56 -26.35
N GLN A 402 -3.89 -14.48 -26.01
CA GLN A 402 -4.86 -15.23 -26.79
C GLN A 402 -6.15 -15.47 -25.97
N GLY A 403 -6.18 -15.04 -24.70
CA GLY A 403 -7.34 -15.11 -23.83
C GLY A 403 -7.64 -16.53 -23.31
N SER A 404 -8.73 -16.65 -22.58
CA SER A 404 -9.21 -17.92 -22.05
C SER A 404 -9.70 -18.84 -23.18
N PRO A 405 -9.49 -20.17 -23.06
CA PRO A 405 -8.78 -20.84 -21.97
C PRO A 405 -7.25 -20.90 -22.18
N LEU A 406 -6.73 -20.44 -23.33
CA LEU A 406 -5.34 -20.69 -23.73
C LEU A 406 -4.30 -20.03 -22.82
N ASP A 407 -4.61 -18.85 -22.27
CA ASP A 407 -3.70 -18.12 -21.37
C ASP A 407 -4.14 -18.12 -19.92
N ASP A 408 -4.98 -19.06 -19.54
CA ASP A 408 -5.29 -19.26 -18.14
C ASP A 408 -4.04 -19.70 -17.38
N TYR A 409 -3.88 -19.19 -16.16
CA TYR A 409 -2.87 -19.69 -15.25
C TYR A 409 -3.48 -20.73 -14.33
N GLY A 410 -3.14 -21.99 -14.55
CA GLY A 410 -3.63 -23.15 -13.82
C GLY A 410 -4.62 -23.94 -14.67
N ASP A 411 -4.87 -25.19 -14.29
CA ASP A 411 -5.88 -26.04 -14.93
C ASP A 411 -6.96 -26.40 -13.89
N SER A 412 -8.22 -26.21 -14.27
CA SER A 412 -9.37 -26.58 -13.43
C SER A 412 -9.80 -27.99 -13.81
N PRO A 413 -10.05 -28.91 -12.87
CA PRO A 413 -10.57 -30.25 -13.18
C PRO A 413 -11.90 -30.25 -13.96
N SER A 414 -12.63 -29.13 -13.97
CA SER A 414 -13.83 -28.92 -14.77
C SER A 414 -13.56 -28.52 -16.22
N ASP A 415 -12.33 -28.19 -16.58
CA ASP A 415 -11.95 -27.87 -17.95
C ASP A 415 -11.88 -29.15 -18.78
N VAL A 416 -12.84 -29.32 -19.70
CA VAL A 416 -12.96 -30.54 -20.50
C VAL A 416 -11.96 -30.44 -21.65
N THR A 417 -10.71 -30.81 -21.36
CA THR A 417 -9.70 -31.19 -22.35
C THR A 417 -9.50 -30.19 -23.49
N ILE A 418 -9.00 -29.01 -23.18
CA ILE A 418 -8.20 -28.24 -24.14
C ILE A 418 -6.93 -27.81 -23.40
N ASP A 419 -6.04 -28.77 -23.15
CA ASP A 419 -4.65 -28.48 -22.80
C ASP A 419 -3.96 -28.26 -24.16
N PRO A 420 -3.83 -27.01 -24.68
CA PRO A 420 -3.12 -26.78 -25.91
C PRO A 420 -1.69 -27.35 -25.85
N PRO A 421 -1.17 -27.88 -26.98
CA PRO A 421 0.19 -28.41 -27.02
C PRO A 421 1.20 -27.28 -26.81
N GLY A 422 1.69 -27.11 -25.59
CA GLY A 422 2.60 -26.04 -25.21
C GLY A 422 2.57 -25.67 -23.74
N ASP A 423 1.53 -26.07 -23.01
CA ASP A 423 1.38 -25.69 -21.61
C ASP A 423 2.50 -26.19 -20.73
N ASN A 424 2.93 -25.31 -19.83
CA ASN A 424 3.94 -25.61 -18.85
C ASN A 424 3.36 -26.65 -17.86
N PRO A 425 3.86 -27.90 -17.82
CA PRO A 425 3.27 -28.95 -16.99
C PRO A 425 3.32 -28.67 -15.48
N ALA A 426 4.06 -27.64 -15.04
CA ALA A 426 4.05 -27.14 -13.66
C ALA A 426 2.80 -26.31 -13.31
N ILE A 427 2.12 -25.75 -14.32
CA ILE A 427 0.91 -24.92 -14.20
C ILE A 427 -0.34 -25.83 -14.12
N ASN A 428 -0.38 -26.92 -14.90
CA ASN A 428 -1.53 -27.83 -15.05
C ASN A 428 -1.82 -28.73 -13.83
N ASN A 429 -1.17 -28.49 -12.69
CA ASN A 429 -1.35 -29.25 -11.44
C ASN A 429 -1.22 -28.36 -10.21
N TYR A 430 -1.57 -27.08 -10.31
CA TYR A 430 -1.50 -26.19 -9.17
C TYR A 430 -2.52 -26.59 -8.11
N VAL A 431 -2.03 -27.12 -6.98
CA VAL A 431 -2.88 -27.58 -5.87
C VAL A 431 -2.27 -27.21 -4.53
N PHE A 432 -3.09 -26.75 -3.59
CA PHE A 432 -2.71 -26.68 -2.18
C PHE A 432 -3.73 -27.40 -1.29
N THR A 433 -3.29 -27.88 -0.13
CA THR A 433 -4.15 -28.62 0.82
C THR A 433 -4.22 -27.91 2.17
N ILE A 434 -5.44 -27.82 2.71
CA ILE A 434 -5.71 -27.22 4.03
C ILE A 434 -5.32 -28.16 5.16
N CYS A 435 -4.87 -27.59 6.28
CA CYS A 435 -4.41 -28.35 7.44
C CYS A 435 -5.44 -29.35 8.01
N GLU A 436 -4.89 -30.45 8.51
CA GLU A 436 -5.58 -31.39 9.39
C GLU A 436 -5.52 -30.83 10.81
N TRP A 437 -6.66 -30.73 11.52
CA TRP A 437 -6.62 -30.44 12.96
C TRP A 437 -5.96 -31.61 13.70
N ARG A 438 -4.63 -31.60 13.79
CA ARG A 438 -3.94 -32.40 14.80
C ARG A 438 -4.08 -31.67 16.12
N TYR A 439 -5.00 -32.17 16.96
CA TYR A 439 -4.94 -31.95 18.39
C TYR A 439 -3.58 -32.47 18.91
N GLN A 440 -2.54 -31.65 18.89
CA GLN A 440 -1.38 -31.85 19.76
C GLN A 440 -1.71 -31.25 21.14
N PHE A 441 -2.71 -31.83 21.79
CA PHE A 441 -2.81 -31.75 23.24
C PHE A 441 -2.24 -33.05 23.80
N LEU A 442 -1.07 -32.93 24.43
CA LEU A 442 -0.40 -33.88 25.33
C LEU A 442 0.30 -35.10 24.69
N SER A 443 1.64 -35.01 24.66
CA SER A 443 2.51 -36.10 25.12
C SER A 443 3.71 -35.52 25.87
#